data_AF-A0A8T2NDY3-F1
#
_entry.id   AF-A0A8T2NDY3-F1
#
_cell.length_a   1.000
_cell.length_b   1.000
_cell.length_c   1.000
_cell.angle_alpha   90.00
_cell.angle_beta   90.00
_cell.angle_gamma   90.00
#
_symmetry.space_group_name_H-M   'P 1'
#
loop_
_entity.id
_entity.type
_entity.pdbx_description
1 polymer ?
#
loop_
_entity_poly.entity_id
_entity_poly.type
_entity_poly.pdbx_seq_one_letter_code
_entity_poly.pdbx_strand_id
1 'polypeptide(L)'
;MEESTEPERKEIPEKNEGDKSVEDQAGRDDASAQSSDQSTSTENKSDVSEPRGNRLKLFNKVMEKSLQKVIADSSFHRFAKTFHPFYKQKPQLTEVIHKQFVSELERSIQDDITQIMDEGNLQCKLEELDRLEEAAKESTEPAWRPSGVPEQDLCSFVMPYYLQQREYLRRELKKLQKENAALAQKVRAGRERIAQSEQLIASGVEEWRASASTLDALASLSPMQNFDTL
;
A
#
# COMPACT_ATOMS: atom_id res chain seq x y z
N MET A 1 -51.87 -10.59 -15.05
CA MET A 1 -51.35 -11.97 -15.16
C MET A 1 -49.85 -11.83 -14.89
N GLU A 2 -49.38 -11.75 -13.64
CA GLU A 2 -49.57 -12.72 -12.54
C GLU A 2 -49.39 -14.15 -13.09
N GLU A 3 -48.40 -14.94 -12.68
CA GLU A 3 -48.04 -15.34 -11.31
C GLU A 3 -46.67 -16.05 -11.34
N SER A 4 -45.80 -15.80 -10.36
CA SER A 4 -45.43 -16.73 -9.28
C SER A 4 -44.16 -17.55 -9.52
N THR A 5 -43.09 -17.20 -8.81
CA THR A 5 -42.20 -18.21 -8.19
C THR A 5 -41.63 -17.62 -6.89
N GLU A 6 -42.00 -18.24 -5.78
CA GLU A 6 -41.64 -17.94 -4.39
C GLU A 6 -40.23 -18.47 -4.05
N PRO A 7 -39.45 -17.82 -3.16
CA PRO A 7 -38.11 -18.28 -2.80
C PRO A 7 -38.09 -19.13 -1.52
N GLU A 8 -37.37 -20.25 -1.59
CA GLU A 8 -37.12 -21.18 -0.49
C GLU A 8 -36.11 -20.58 0.51
N ARG A 9 -36.55 -20.46 1.78
CA ARG A 9 -35.73 -20.05 2.93
C ARG A 9 -34.74 -21.16 3.30
N LYS A 10 -33.47 -20.82 3.49
CA LYS A 10 -32.53 -21.65 4.26
C LYS A 10 -32.16 -20.98 5.57
N GLU A 11 -32.32 -21.77 6.63
CA GLU A 11 -32.19 -21.45 8.03
C GLU A 11 -30.74 -21.20 8.46
N ILE A 12 -30.61 -20.34 9.47
CA ILE A 12 -29.40 -20.04 10.24
C ILE A 12 -29.43 -20.93 11.49
N PRO A 13 -28.34 -21.60 11.90
CA PRO A 13 -28.26 -22.14 13.24
C PRO A 13 -27.51 -21.18 14.17
N GLU A 14 -28.17 -20.90 15.28
CA GLU A 14 -27.66 -20.27 16.50
C GLU A 14 -26.44 -21.02 17.06
N LYS A 15 -25.48 -20.28 17.64
CA LYS A 15 -24.61 -20.80 18.69
C LYS A 15 -24.59 -19.83 19.86
N ASN A 16 -24.97 -20.39 21.00
CA ASN A 16 -25.15 -19.81 22.32
C ASN A 16 -23.83 -19.37 22.97
N GLU A 17 -23.90 -18.29 23.75
CA GLU A 17 -22.90 -17.88 24.74
C GLU A 17 -22.86 -18.86 25.93
N GLY A 18 -21.69 -18.97 26.56
CA GLY A 18 -21.47 -19.73 27.78
C GLY A 18 -20.12 -19.37 28.40
N ASP A 19 -20.17 -18.43 29.34
CA ASP A 19 -19.11 -17.92 30.22
C ASP A 19 -18.76 -18.94 31.34
N LYS A 20 -17.46 -19.15 31.64
CA LYS A 20 -16.85 -19.04 33.00
C LYS A 20 -15.46 -19.63 33.14
N SER A 21 -14.65 -18.85 33.86
CA SER A 21 -13.31 -19.07 34.42
C SER A 21 -13.14 -20.32 35.29
N VAL A 22 -11.91 -20.86 35.30
CA VAL A 22 -11.32 -21.57 36.44
C VAL A 22 -9.82 -21.20 36.54
N GLU A 23 -9.44 -20.65 37.68
CA GLU A 23 -8.06 -20.48 38.16
C GLU A 23 -7.43 -21.84 38.45
N ASP A 24 -6.10 -21.97 38.26
CA ASP A 24 -5.32 -22.80 39.18
C ASP A 24 -3.84 -22.35 39.22
N GLN A 25 -3.37 -22.10 40.45
CA GLN A 25 -1.98 -21.84 40.81
C GLN A 25 -1.36 -23.12 41.41
N ALA A 26 -0.16 -23.47 40.96
CA ALA A 26 0.96 -24.09 41.72
C ALA A 26 2.06 -24.42 40.69
N GLY A 27 3.30 -23.93 40.75
CA GLY A 27 4.20 -23.88 41.89
C GLY A 27 5.28 -24.95 41.68
N ARG A 28 6.47 -24.55 41.18
CA ARG A 28 7.75 -25.24 41.44
C ARG A 28 8.95 -24.39 40.96
N ASP A 29 9.82 -24.14 41.93
CA ASP A 29 11.11 -23.47 41.86
C ASP A 29 12.14 -24.25 41.01
N ASP A 30 13.09 -23.56 40.38
CA ASP A 30 14.52 -23.57 40.78
C ASP A 30 15.45 -22.85 39.75
N ALA A 31 16.53 -22.28 40.27
CA ALA A 31 17.82 -21.93 39.66
C ALA A 31 18.02 -20.61 38.88
N SER A 32 18.28 -19.55 39.66
CA SER A 32 19.53 -18.77 39.73
C SER A 32 20.33 -18.45 38.44
N ALA A 33 20.39 -17.16 38.09
CA ALA A 33 21.66 -16.45 37.85
C ALA A 33 21.46 -14.93 37.95
N GLN A 34 22.24 -14.30 38.83
CA GLN A 34 22.26 -12.88 39.13
C GLN A 34 22.89 -12.05 38.00
N SER A 35 22.28 -10.87 37.80
CA SER A 35 22.85 -9.54 37.56
C SER A 35 24.23 -9.42 36.90
N SER A 36 24.31 -8.61 35.84
CA SER A 36 25.13 -7.40 35.94
C SER A 36 24.66 -6.36 34.93
N ASP A 37 24.01 -5.32 35.45
CA ASP A 37 24.00 -4.01 34.81
C ASP A 37 25.44 -3.57 34.61
N GLN A 38 25.82 -3.34 33.36
CA GLN A 38 26.94 -2.47 33.05
C GLN A 38 26.58 -1.61 31.85
N SER A 39 25.89 -0.51 32.17
CA SER A 39 25.92 0.73 31.43
C SER A 39 27.38 1.10 31.14
N THR A 40 27.86 0.70 29.96
CA THR A 40 29.01 1.34 29.32
C THR A 40 28.45 2.19 28.21
N SER A 41 28.02 3.38 28.63
CA SER A 41 28.01 4.59 27.83
C SER A 41 29.36 4.71 27.12
N THR A 42 29.44 4.15 25.92
CA THR A 42 30.51 4.46 24.99
C THR A 42 29.94 5.52 24.06
N GLU A 43 29.93 6.75 24.57
CA GLU A 43 30.05 7.92 23.73
C GLU A 43 31.24 7.69 22.82
N ASN A 44 30.98 7.40 21.54
CA ASN A 44 31.97 7.59 20.50
C ASN A 44 31.25 8.18 19.31
N LYS A 45 31.28 9.51 19.31
CA LYS A 45 31.37 10.40 18.16
C LYS A 45 30.51 9.94 16.98
N SER A 46 29.39 10.63 16.85
CA SER A 46 28.90 11.05 15.54
C SER A 46 30.09 11.61 14.76
N ASP A 47 30.73 10.74 13.99
CA ASP A 47 31.56 11.15 12.88
C ASP A 47 30.59 11.90 11.99
N VAL A 48 30.65 13.22 12.05
CA VAL A 48 30.03 14.09 11.07
C VAL A 48 30.77 13.72 9.79
N SER A 49 30.26 12.68 9.14
CA SER A 49 30.79 12.20 7.87
C SER A 49 30.78 13.42 6.99
N GLU A 50 31.98 13.84 6.57
CA GLU A 50 32.10 14.67 5.38
C GLU A 50 31.13 14.11 4.35
N PRO A 51 30.47 14.96 3.54
CA PRO A 51 29.62 14.46 2.49
C PRO A 51 30.43 13.40 1.75
N ARG A 52 29.95 12.14 1.77
CA ARG A 52 30.47 11.02 0.98
C ARG A 52 30.30 11.29 -0.53
N GLY A 53 30.25 12.57 -0.91
CA GLY A 53 30.19 13.13 -2.23
C GLY A 53 31.47 12.78 -2.95
N ASN A 54 31.44 11.59 -3.51
CA ASN A 54 31.57 11.31 -4.93
C ASN A 54 31.98 9.85 -4.98
N ARG A 55 31.04 8.92 -4.77
CA ARG A 55 31.28 7.48 -4.87
C ARG A 55 32.01 7.13 -6.17
N LEU A 56 31.70 7.85 -7.24
CA LEU A 56 32.39 7.77 -8.53
C LEU A 56 33.89 8.10 -8.45
N LYS A 57 34.27 9.19 -7.76
CA LYS A 57 35.69 9.55 -7.60
C LYS A 57 36.43 8.50 -6.78
N LEU A 58 35.79 7.97 -5.74
CA LEU A 58 36.37 6.88 -4.95
C LEU A 58 36.56 5.62 -5.80
N PHE A 59 35.54 5.25 -6.59
CA PHE A 59 35.61 4.14 -7.53
C PHE A 59 36.77 4.31 -8.52
N ASN A 60 36.83 5.43 -9.24
CA ASN A 60 37.90 5.71 -10.19
C ASN A 60 39.29 5.62 -9.55
N LYS A 61 39.45 6.19 -8.34
CA LYS A 61 40.70 6.13 -7.59
C LYS A 61 41.09 4.71 -7.18
N VAL A 62 40.13 3.87 -6.80
CA VAL A 62 40.38 2.47 -6.44
C VAL A 62 40.75 1.66 -7.68
N MET A 63 40.07 1.88 -8.80
CA MET A 63 40.35 1.19 -10.07
C MET A 63 41.74 1.57 -10.61
N GLU A 64 42.07 2.86 -10.64
CA GLU A 64 43.39 3.35 -11.05
C GLU A 64 44.50 2.75 -10.19
N LYS A 65 44.35 2.78 -8.86
CA LYS A 65 45.34 2.16 -7.95
C LYS A 65 45.48 0.66 -8.15
N SER A 66 44.38 -0.04 -8.44
CA SER A 66 44.40 -1.48 -8.69
C SER A 66 45.15 -1.79 -9.98
N LEU A 67 44.88 -1.03 -11.05
CA LEU A 67 45.62 -1.14 -12.31
C LEU A 67 47.11 -0.87 -12.12
N GLN A 68 47.47 0.21 -11.43
CA GLN A 68 48.87 0.52 -11.13
C GLN A 68 49.59 -0.62 -10.41
N LYS A 69 48.93 -1.32 -9.48
CA LYS A 69 49.50 -2.49 -8.80
C LYS A 69 49.74 -3.65 -9.77
N VAL A 70 48.78 -3.96 -10.64
CA VAL A 70 48.92 -5.00 -11.66
C VAL A 70 50.09 -4.70 -12.59
N ILE A 71 50.21 -3.44 -13.05
CA ILE A 71 51.30 -3.01 -13.92
C ILE A 71 52.65 -3.08 -13.18
N ALA A 72 52.71 -2.66 -11.92
CA ALA A 72 53.93 -2.75 -11.11
C ALA A 72 54.41 -4.21 -10.92
N ASP A 73 53.49 -5.15 -10.73
CA ASP A 73 53.80 -6.58 -10.61
C ASP A 73 54.31 -7.18 -11.94
N SER A 74 53.88 -6.63 -13.07
CA SER A 74 54.34 -6.99 -14.42
C SER A 74 55.70 -6.42 -14.80
N SER A 75 56.59 -6.18 -13.84
CA SER A 75 57.92 -5.58 -14.03
C SER A 75 58.79 -6.29 -15.09
N PHE A 76 59.61 -5.50 -15.79
CA PHE A 76 60.56 -6.01 -16.80
C PHE A 76 61.52 -7.04 -16.21
N HIS A 77 61.95 -6.87 -14.95
CA HIS A 77 62.84 -7.82 -14.28
C HIS A 77 62.24 -9.23 -14.21
N ARG A 78 60.97 -9.34 -13.82
CA ARG A 78 60.25 -10.62 -13.76
C ARG A 78 60.06 -11.22 -15.16
N PHE A 79 59.75 -10.37 -16.15
CA PHE A 79 59.62 -10.78 -17.55
C PHE A 79 60.95 -11.34 -18.12
N ALA A 80 62.05 -10.59 -18.00
CA ALA A 80 63.36 -10.99 -18.50
C ALA A 80 63.91 -12.24 -17.79
N LYS A 81 63.66 -12.39 -16.48
CA LYS A 81 64.02 -13.60 -15.73
C LYS A 81 63.28 -14.85 -16.24
N THR A 82 62.01 -14.70 -16.60
CA THR A 82 61.16 -15.80 -17.09
C THR A 82 61.53 -16.18 -18.52
N PHE A 83 61.82 -15.19 -19.38
CA PHE A 83 62.25 -15.37 -20.78
C PHE A 83 63.77 -15.22 -20.96
N HIS A 84 64.56 -15.70 -20.01
CA HIS A 84 66.02 -15.49 -19.96
C HIS A 84 66.78 -15.94 -21.22
N PRO A 85 66.49 -17.10 -21.84
CA PRO A 85 67.18 -17.53 -23.06
C PRO A 85 66.98 -16.57 -24.24
N PHE A 86 65.81 -15.94 -24.33
CA PHE A 86 65.47 -14.97 -25.38
C PHE A 86 66.10 -13.60 -25.10
N TYR A 87 66.03 -13.15 -23.84
CA TYR A 87 66.66 -11.90 -23.40
C TYR A 87 68.17 -11.87 -23.69
N LYS A 88 68.88 -12.98 -23.42
CA LYS A 88 70.31 -13.11 -23.73
C LYS A 88 70.65 -12.91 -25.21
N GLN A 89 69.77 -13.35 -26.11
CA GLN A 89 70.01 -13.26 -27.55
C GLN A 89 69.65 -11.87 -28.10
N LYS A 90 68.54 -11.29 -27.65
CA LYS A 90 68.01 -10.02 -28.15
C LYS A 90 67.47 -9.14 -27.01
N PRO A 91 68.35 -8.50 -26.22
CA PRO A 91 67.93 -7.71 -25.07
C PRO A 91 67.06 -6.50 -25.47
N GLN A 92 67.46 -5.79 -26.53
CA GLN A 92 66.73 -4.63 -27.06
C GLN A 92 65.32 -4.99 -27.52
N LEU A 93 65.17 -6.09 -28.28
CA LEU A 93 63.86 -6.54 -28.75
C LEU A 93 62.96 -6.99 -27.59
N THR A 94 63.55 -7.65 -26.59
CA THR A 94 62.82 -8.10 -25.39
C THR A 94 62.25 -6.93 -24.60
N GLU A 95 63.01 -5.83 -24.48
CA GLU A 95 62.54 -4.60 -23.83
C GLU A 95 61.40 -3.93 -24.59
N VAL A 96 61.49 -3.87 -25.93
CA VAL A 96 60.42 -3.33 -26.78
C VAL A 96 59.13 -4.15 -26.65
N ILE A 97 59.23 -5.49 -26.70
CA ILE A 97 58.08 -6.38 -26.54
C ILE A 97 57.42 -6.19 -25.17
N HIS A 98 58.22 -6.11 -24.10
CA HIS A 98 57.68 -5.92 -22.75
C HIS A 98 56.97 -4.57 -22.60
N LYS A 99 57.55 -3.48 -23.11
CA LYS A 99 56.91 -2.17 -23.12
C LYS A 99 55.59 -2.20 -23.88
N GLN A 100 55.56 -2.81 -25.06
CA GLN A 100 54.33 -2.95 -25.84
C GLN A 100 53.27 -3.75 -25.08
N PHE A 101 53.65 -4.90 -24.50
CA PHE A 101 52.77 -5.73 -23.70
C PHE A 101 52.14 -4.95 -22.53
N VAL A 102 52.96 -4.22 -21.76
CA VAL A 102 52.46 -3.43 -20.62
C VAL A 102 51.52 -2.32 -21.07
N SER A 103 51.86 -1.60 -22.14
CA SER A 103 51.02 -0.53 -22.66
C SER A 103 49.70 -1.03 -23.26
N GLU A 104 49.72 -2.18 -23.94
CA GLU A 104 48.50 -2.81 -24.46
C GLU A 104 47.61 -3.36 -23.33
N LEU A 105 48.21 -3.98 -22.32
CA LEU A 105 47.50 -4.47 -21.14
C LEU A 105 46.83 -3.32 -20.37
N GLU A 106 47.57 -2.25 -20.12
CA GLU A 106 47.06 -1.07 -19.41
C GLU A 106 45.89 -0.44 -20.17
N ARG A 107 46.06 -0.21 -21.49
CA ARG A 107 45.02 0.35 -22.35
C ARG A 107 43.79 -0.55 -22.40
N SER A 108 43.97 -1.85 -22.65
CA SER A 108 42.84 -2.78 -22.75
C SER A 108 42.02 -2.82 -21.46
N ILE A 109 42.67 -2.84 -20.29
CA ILE A 109 41.96 -2.84 -19.02
C ILE A 109 41.23 -1.50 -18.80
N GLN A 110 41.85 -0.36 -19.15
CA GLN A 110 41.20 0.94 -19.04
C GLN A 110 39.97 1.05 -19.94
N ASP A 111 40.11 0.64 -21.20
CA ASP A 111 39.03 0.63 -22.19
C ASP A 111 37.88 -0.27 -21.71
N ASP A 112 38.17 -1.47 -21.22
CA ASP A 112 37.18 -2.39 -20.68
C ASP A 112 36.47 -1.81 -19.44
N ILE A 113 37.19 -1.17 -18.52
CA ILE A 113 36.59 -0.51 -17.35
C ILE A 113 35.64 0.60 -17.81
N THR A 114 36.08 1.46 -18.74
CA THR A 114 35.24 2.54 -19.28
C THR A 114 34.01 1.98 -19.98
N GLN A 115 34.16 0.95 -20.80
CA GLN A 115 33.04 0.29 -21.47
C GLN A 115 32.03 -0.26 -20.47
N ILE A 116 32.47 -0.99 -19.44
CA ILE A 116 31.57 -1.54 -18.40
C ILE A 116 30.88 -0.41 -17.61
N MET A 117 31.58 0.69 -17.35
CA MET A 117 30.99 1.86 -16.69
C MET A 117 29.87 2.48 -17.53
N ASP A 118 30.09 2.63 -18.83
CA ASP A 118 29.13 3.22 -19.77
C ASP A 118 27.93 2.29 -19.98
N GLU A 119 28.16 0.99 -20.23
CA GLU A 119 27.11 -0.03 -20.36
C GLU A 119 26.23 -0.10 -19.10
N GLY A 120 26.86 -0.07 -17.92
CA GLY A 120 26.19 -0.09 -16.63
C GLY A 120 25.52 1.22 -16.23
N ASN A 121 25.73 2.31 -17.00
CA ASN A 121 25.40 3.68 -16.60
C ASN A 121 25.85 3.98 -15.16
N LEU A 122 27.04 3.50 -14.80
CA LEU A 122 27.49 3.44 -13.41
C LEU A 122 27.59 4.84 -12.80
N GLN A 123 28.04 5.82 -13.58
CA GLN A 123 28.09 7.21 -13.16
C GLN A 123 26.73 7.70 -12.66
N CYS A 124 25.67 7.56 -13.46
CA CYS A 124 24.33 8.00 -13.08
C CYS A 124 23.83 7.30 -11.82
N LYS A 125 24.07 5.98 -11.70
CA LYS A 125 23.64 5.19 -10.54
C LYS A 125 24.37 5.60 -9.26
N LEU A 126 25.67 5.84 -9.32
CA LEU A 126 26.44 6.29 -8.16
C LEU A 126 26.06 7.71 -7.74
N GLU A 127 25.81 8.60 -8.70
CA GLU A 127 25.28 9.94 -8.43
C GLU A 127 23.86 9.90 -7.82
N GLU A 128 22.99 9.01 -8.30
CA GLU A 128 21.66 8.80 -7.73
C GLU A 128 21.74 8.28 -6.30
N LEU A 129 22.65 7.33 -6.01
CA LEU A 129 22.89 6.86 -4.64
C LEU A 129 23.40 7.98 -3.73
N ASP A 130 24.30 8.84 -4.22
CA ASP A 130 24.75 10.03 -3.47
C ASP A 130 23.57 10.95 -3.14
N ARG A 131 22.64 11.17 -4.08
CA ARG A 131 21.41 11.98 -3.87
C ARG A 131 20.44 11.32 -2.88
N LEU A 132 20.25 10.01 -2.97
CA LEU A 132 19.35 9.28 -2.07
C LEU A 132 19.90 9.24 -0.64
N GLU A 133 21.21 9.07 -0.46
CA GLU A 133 21.86 9.16 0.85
C GLU A 133 21.68 10.57 1.43
N GLU A 134 21.86 11.62 0.63
CA GLU A 134 21.64 13.01 1.04
C GLU A 134 20.19 13.23 1.52
N ALA A 135 19.21 12.78 0.74
CA ALA A 135 17.79 12.93 1.06
C ALA A 135 17.38 12.15 2.33
N ALA A 136 18.09 11.07 2.64
CA ALA A 136 17.80 10.22 3.80
C ALA A 136 18.60 10.60 5.06
N LYS A 137 19.47 11.62 5.02
CA LYS A 137 20.35 11.98 6.16
C LYS A 137 19.64 12.25 7.47
N GLU A 138 18.43 12.80 7.41
CA GLU A 138 17.63 13.16 8.59
C GLU A 138 16.80 11.97 9.11
N SER A 139 16.69 10.90 8.34
CA SER A 139 15.96 9.69 8.74
C SER A 139 16.78 8.92 9.77
N THR A 140 16.29 8.88 11.01
CA THR A 140 16.91 8.11 12.11
C THR A 140 16.37 6.68 12.19
N GLU A 141 15.24 6.41 11.54
CA GLU A 141 14.61 5.09 11.55
C GLU A 141 15.35 4.10 10.64
N PRO A 142 15.39 2.80 11.01
CA PRO A 142 15.93 1.78 10.12
C PRO A 142 15.17 1.77 8.80
N ALA A 143 15.90 1.93 7.69
CA ALA A 143 15.31 1.88 6.36
C ALA A 143 14.66 0.52 6.10
N TRP A 144 13.46 0.53 5.48
CA TRP A 144 12.73 -0.69 5.14
C TRP A 144 13.58 -1.65 4.30
N ARG A 145 13.43 -2.96 4.56
CA ARG A 145 14.04 -4.04 3.80
C ARG A 145 12.96 -5.07 3.47
N PRO A 146 12.98 -5.68 2.29
CA PRO A 146 12.07 -6.77 1.96
C PRO A 146 12.13 -7.86 3.03
N SER A 147 10.97 -8.27 3.53
CA SER A 147 10.86 -9.36 4.51
C SER A 147 11.18 -10.72 3.90
N GLY A 148 11.10 -10.84 2.58
CA GLY A 148 11.19 -12.10 1.85
C GLY A 148 9.83 -12.80 1.69
N VAL A 149 8.76 -12.21 2.24
CA VAL A 149 7.37 -12.67 2.07
C VAL A 149 6.66 -11.70 1.12
N PRO A 150 6.42 -12.08 -0.15
CA PRO A 150 5.89 -11.18 -1.17
C PRO A 150 4.56 -10.52 -0.77
N GLU A 151 3.67 -11.24 -0.09
CA GLU A 151 2.37 -10.75 0.34
C GLU A 151 2.52 -9.58 1.33
N GLN A 152 3.47 -9.70 2.26
CA GLN A 152 3.74 -8.65 3.25
C GLN A 152 4.43 -7.44 2.61
N ASP A 153 5.39 -7.68 1.73
CA ASP A 153 6.14 -6.61 1.06
C ASP A 153 5.22 -5.80 0.14
N LEU A 154 4.29 -6.47 -0.57
CA LEU A 154 3.30 -5.84 -1.42
C LEU A 154 2.28 -5.02 -0.63
N CYS A 155 1.91 -5.43 0.59
CA CYS A 155 0.95 -4.70 1.40
C CYS A 155 1.39 -3.25 1.64
N SER A 156 2.68 -3.00 1.88
CA SER A 156 3.21 -1.65 2.08
C SER A 156 2.98 -0.73 0.88
N PHE A 157 3.13 -1.28 -0.33
CA PHE A 157 2.96 -0.57 -1.59
C PHE A 157 1.48 -0.31 -1.93
N VAL A 158 0.60 -1.29 -1.70
CA VAL A 158 -0.81 -1.17 -2.11
C VAL A 158 -1.67 -0.43 -1.07
N MET A 159 -1.26 -0.40 0.20
CA MET A 159 -2.02 0.22 1.28
C MET A 159 -2.48 1.67 1.00
N PRO A 160 -1.65 2.58 0.48
CA PRO A 160 -2.08 3.96 0.19
C PRO A 160 -3.25 4.02 -0.79
N TYR A 161 -3.29 3.16 -1.81
CA TYR A 161 -4.37 3.11 -2.79
C TYR A 161 -5.67 2.62 -2.16
N TYR A 162 -5.62 1.56 -1.35
CA TYR A 162 -6.80 1.07 -0.64
C TYR A 162 -7.33 2.08 0.37
N LEU A 163 -6.46 2.81 1.07
CA LEU A 163 -6.86 3.89 1.95
C LEU A 163 -7.58 5.00 1.17
N GLN A 164 -7.05 5.42 0.02
CA GLN A 164 -7.70 6.43 -0.83
C GLN A 164 -9.08 5.97 -1.32
N GLN A 165 -9.19 4.72 -1.77
CA GLN A 165 -10.46 4.14 -2.21
C GLN A 165 -11.48 4.06 -1.07
N ARG A 166 -11.04 3.64 0.12
CA ARG A 166 -11.88 3.58 1.32
C ARG A 166 -12.41 4.97 1.68
N GLU A 167 -11.58 6.00 1.65
CA GLU A 167 -12.02 7.37 1.94
C GLU A 167 -12.99 7.89 0.89
N TYR A 168 -12.79 7.56 -0.39
CA TYR A 168 -13.75 7.88 -1.45
C TYR A 168 -15.12 7.23 -1.20
N LEU A 169 -15.16 5.91 -0.98
CA LEU A 169 -16.40 5.18 -0.74
C LEU A 169 -17.14 5.67 0.51
N ARG A 170 -16.41 6.03 1.57
CA ARG A 170 -17.00 6.63 2.78
C ARG A 170 -17.70 7.96 2.49
N ARG A 171 -17.17 8.78 1.60
CA ARG A 171 -17.79 10.06 1.21
C ARG A 171 -19.07 9.81 0.41
N GLU A 172 -19.04 8.93 -0.58
CA GLU A 172 -20.21 8.59 -1.39
C GLU A 172 -21.31 7.94 -0.55
N LEU A 173 -20.96 7.02 0.35
CA LEU A 173 -21.92 6.37 1.24
C LEU A 173 -22.60 7.39 2.15
N LYS A 174 -21.86 8.36 2.73
CA LYS A 174 -22.44 9.44 3.52
C LYS A 174 -23.38 10.33 2.71
N LYS A 175 -23.06 10.60 1.45
CA LYS A 175 -23.91 11.38 0.55
C LYS A 175 -25.24 10.65 0.29
N LEU A 176 -25.16 9.38 -0.10
CA LEU A 176 -26.34 8.53 -0.34
C LEU A 176 -27.21 8.39 0.91
N GLN A 177 -26.62 8.22 2.09
CA GLN A 177 -27.37 8.14 3.34
C GLN A 177 -28.16 9.43 3.63
N LYS A 178 -27.56 10.60 3.40
CA LYS A 178 -28.25 11.90 3.58
C LYS A 178 -29.41 12.05 2.59
N GLU A 179 -29.17 11.73 1.32
CA GLU A 179 -30.20 11.80 0.28
C GLU A 179 -31.36 10.84 0.58
N ASN A 180 -31.05 9.59 0.96
CA ASN A 180 -32.07 8.61 1.33
C ASN A 180 -32.86 9.05 2.56
N ALA A 181 -32.21 9.57 3.61
CA ALA A 181 -32.90 10.10 4.79
C ALA A 181 -33.87 11.24 4.43
N ALA A 182 -33.46 12.16 3.56
CA ALA A 182 -34.31 13.25 3.08
C ALA A 182 -35.49 12.73 2.25
N LEU A 183 -35.27 11.74 1.38
CA LEU A 183 -36.34 11.10 0.60
C LEU A 183 -37.31 10.34 1.50
N ALA A 184 -36.82 9.57 2.46
CA ALA A 184 -37.64 8.84 3.43
C ALA A 184 -38.50 9.78 4.28
N GLN A 185 -37.98 10.96 4.64
CA GLN A 185 -38.78 12.00 5.30
C GLN A 185 -39.88 12.54 4.39
N LYS A 186 -39.58 12.83 3.12
CA LYS A 186 -40.59 13.29 2.15
C LYS A 186 -41.68 12.25 1.91
N VAL A 187 -41.33 10.97 1.81
CA VAL A 187 -42.28 9.86 1.66
C VAL A 187 -43.18 9.75 2.88
N ARG A 188 -42.63 9.81 4.10
CA ARG A 188 -43.43 9.80 5.34
C ARG A 188 -44.42 10.94 5.39
N ALA A 189 -43.95 12.17 5.17
CA ALA A 189 -44.83 13.34 5.11
C ALA A 189 -45.89 13.22 4.00
N GLY A 190 -45.54 12.61 2.86
CA GLY A 190 -46.49 12.30 1.79
C GLY A 190 -47.59 11.33 2.22
N ARG A 191 -47.21 10.22 2.87
CA ARG A 191 -48.14 9.22 3.40
C ARG A 191 -49.07 9.80 4.45
N GLU A 192 -48.56 10.65 5.34
CA GLU A 192 -49.36 11.35 6.34
C GLU A 192 -50.43 12.25 5.70
N ARG A 193 -50.06 13.01 4.66
CA ARG A 193 -51.03 13.84 3.91
C ARG A 193 -52.10 13.01 3.22
N ILE A 194 -51.73 11.86 2.63
CA ILE A 194 -52.68 10.94 1.99
C ILE A 194 -53.65 10.40 3.04
N ALA A 195 -53.16 9.89 4.17
CA ALA A 195 -53.99 9.36 5.25
C ALA A 195 -54.97 10.42 5.80
N GLN A 196 -54.53 11.68 5.96
CA GLN A 196 -55.40 12.78 6.36
C GLN A 196 -56.49 13.06 5.32
N SER A 197 -56.12 13.10 4.03
CA SER A 197 -57.09 13.30 2.96
C SER A 197 -58.10 12.15 2.85
N GLU A 198 -57.65 10.90 3.01
CA GLU A 198 -58.52 9.73 3.03
C GLU A 198 -59.52 9.80 4.18
N GLN A 199 -59.07 10.22 5.38
CA GLN A 199 -59.96 10.41 6.52
C GLN A 199 -61.02 11.49 6.27
N LEU A 200 -60.64 12.63 5.68
CA LEU A 200 -61.59 13.70 5.33
C LEU A 200 -62.60 13.27 4.27
N ILE A 201 -62.16 12.50 3.27
CA ILE A 201 -63.06 11.93 2.25
C ILE A 201 -64.02 10.94 2.92
N ALA A 202 -63.52 10.06 3.78
CA ALA A 202 -64.36 9.08 4.48
C ALA A 202 -65.42 9.76 5.35
N SER A 203 -65.06 10.78 6.14
CA SER A 203 -66.03 11.53 6.95
C SER A 203 -67.07 12.23 6.08
N GLY A 204 -66.64 12.86 4.98
CA GLY A 204 -67.56 13.47 4.03
C GLY A 204 -68.52 12.44 3.41
N VAL A 205 -68.03 11.28 2.99
CA VAL A 205 -68.87 10.20 2.45
C VAL A 205 -69.90 9.72 3.46
N GLU A 206 -69.55 9.58 4.74
CA GLU A 206 -70.51 9.22 5.79
C GLU A 206 -71.55 10.32 6.04
N GLU A 207 -71.17 11.60 6.02
CA GLU A 207 -72.10 12.73 6.12
C GLU A 207 -73.09 12.78 4.95
N TRP A 208 -72.59 12.59 3.71
CA TRP A 208 -73.42 12.48 2.52
C TRP A 208 -74.38 11.29 2.59
N ARG A 209 -73.90 10.12 3.02
CA ARG A 209 -74.72 8.91 3.18
C ARG A 209 -75.82 9.12 4.23
N ALA A 210 -75.50 9.76 5.35
CA ALA A 210 -76.48 10.10 6.37
C ALA A 210 -77.56 11.05 5.82
N SER A 211 -77.16 12.09 5.09
CA SER A 211 -78.07 13.06 4.46
C SER A 211 -78.95 12.42 3.37
N ALA A 212 -78.41 11.50 2.57
CA ALA A 212 -79.19 10.75 1.59
C ALA A 212 -80.22 9.84 2.26
N SER A 213 -79.83 9.14 3.33
CA SER A 213 -80.72 8.27 4.09
C SER A 213 -81.88 9.04 4.74
N THR A 214 -81.64 10.26 5.23
CA THR A 214 -82.71 11.11 5.77
C THR A 214 -83.65 11.63 4.68
N LEU A 215 -83.13 11.97 3.50
CA LEU A 215 -83.95 12.34 2.34
C LEU A 215 -84.82 11.18 1.84
N ASP A 216 -84.28 9.97 1.75
CA ASP A 216 -85.05 8.76 1.39
C ASP A 216 -86.15 8.47 2.43
N ALA A 217 -85.87 8.68 3.71
CA ALA A 217 -86.87 8.55 4.77
C ALA A 217 -87.98 9.62 4.65
N LEU A 218 -87.64 10.86 4.30
CA LEU A 218 -88.62 11.94 4.04
C LEU A 218 -89.43 11.70 2.76
N ALA A 219 -88.83 11.16 1.71
CA ALA A 219 -89.50 10.77 0.48
C ALA A 219 -90.50 9.63 0.72
N SER A 220 -90.15 8.68 1.59
CA SER A 220 -91.04 7.58 2.02
C SER A 220 -92.21 8.06 2.90
N LEU A 221 -92.11 9.24 3.51
CA LEU A 221 -93.16 9.89 4.31
C LEU A 221 -94.05 10.84 3.48
N SER A 222 -93.76 11.03 2.19
CA SER A 222 -94.59 11.83 1.29
C SER A 222 -95.72 10.98 0.70
N PRO A 223 -97.00 11.39 0.81
CA PRO A 223 -98.12 10.62 0.29
C PRO A 223 -98.05 10.51 -1.23
N MET A 224 -98.20 9.30 -1.78
CA MET A 224 -98.63 9.15 -3.18
C MET A 224 -99.94 9.91 -3.33
N GLN A 225 -99.94 10.97 -4.12
CA GLN A 225 -101.18 11.56 -4.62
C GLN A 225 -101.82 10.53 -5.56
N ASN A 226 -102.81 9.80 -5.07
CA ASN A 226 -103.69 9.00 -5.90
C ASN A 226 -104.69 9.95 -6.57
N PHE A 227 -104.35 10.48 -7.74
CA PHE A 227 -105.33 10.97 -8.70
C PHE A 227 -105.66 9.82 -9.64
N ASP A 228 -106.60 8.95 -9.25
CA ASP A 228 -107.25 8.04 -10.19
C ASP A 228 -108.72 7.83 -9.83
N THR A 229 -109.56 8.09 -10.83
CA THR A 229 -110.94 7.63 -11.09
C THR A 229 -112.16 8.19 -10.32
N LEU A 230 -113.01 8.82 -11.16
CA LEU A 230 -114.48 8.97 -11.17
C LEU A 230 -115.15 9.99 -10.25
#